data_AF-A0A4R5W7M8-F1
#
_entry.id   AF-A0A4R5W7M8-F1
#
_cell.length_a   1.000
_cell.length_b   1.000
_cell.length_c   1.000
_cell.angle_alpha   90.00
_cell.angle_beta   90.00
_cell.angle_gamma   90.00
#
_symmetry.space_group_name_H-M   'P 1'
#
loop_
_entity.id
_entity.type
_entity.pdbx_description
1 polymer ?
#
loop_
_entity_poly.entity_id
_entity_poly.type
_entity_poly.pdbx_seq_one_letter_code
_entity_poly.pdbx_strand_id
1 'polypeptide(L)'
;MTFVGTARLVGAVPNERWFAVGDVELYQMRPPLCGYHVIAAERSMWAMRAQAIYPDGRIEPPEPDDPVSTDFYGVAGEGLDIDRSVKLPGSADGRNVARALASIGYTVY
;
A
#
# COMPACT_ATOMS: atom_id res chain seq x y z
N MET A 1 14.19 -9.25 7.75
CA MET A 1 14.05 -8.25 6.67
C MET A 1 14.60 -6.95 7.21
N THR A 2 15.62 -6.37 6.57
CA THR A 2 16.22 -5.11 7.03
C THR A 2 15.44 -3.96 6.38
N PHE A 3 14.71 -3.19 7.17
CA PHE A 3 14.01 -2.01 6.67
C PHE A 3 15.01 -0.89 6.43
N VAL A 4 14.89 -0.25 5.28
CA VAL A 4 15.79 0.80 4.79
C VAL A 4 15.14 2.18 4.96
N GLY A 5 13.82 2.23 5.22
CA GLY A 5 13.08 3.46 5.40
C GLY A 5 11.93 3.38 6.40
N THR A 6 11.38 4.55 6.71
CA THR A 6 10.23 4.77 7.59
C THR A 6 9.13 5.48 6.82
N ALA A 7 7.88 5.07 7.04
CA ALA A 7 6.68 5.73 6.55
C ALA A 7 5.85 6.17 7.76
N ARG A 8 5.60 7.47 7.91
CA ARG A 8 4.81 8.01 9.02
C ARG A 8 3.48 8.50 8.49
N LEU A 9 2.37 8.08 9.10
CA LEU A 9 1.05 8.63 8.78
C LEU A 9 1.00 10.11 9.17
N VAL A 10 0.69 10.99 8.21
CA VAL A 10 0.64 12.46 8.41
C VAL A 10 -0.73 13.06 8.13
N GLY A 11 -1.64 12.31 7.54
CA GLY A 11 -3.01 12.78 7.30
C GLY A 11 -3.84 11.76 6.53
N ALA A 12 -5.08 12.12 6.26
CA ALA A 12 -5.97 11.37 5.39
C ALA A 12 -6.89 12.34 4.63
N VAL A 13 -7.32 11.95 3.44
CA VAL A 13 -8.29 12.69 2.62
C VAL A 13 -9.41 11.77 2.15
N PRO A 14 -10.64 12.29 1.93
CA PRO A 14 -11.76 11.46 1.50
C PRO A 14 -11.42 10.63 0.25
N ASN A 15 -11.83 9.36 0.26
CA ASN A 15 -11.65 8.46 -0.88
C ASN A 15 -12.97 8.35 -1.66
N GLU A 16 -13.01 8.97 -2.84
CA GLU A 16 -14.23 9.05 -3.67
C GLU A 16 -14.34 7.89 -4.69
N ARG A 17 -13.39 6.95 -4.70
CA ARG A 17 -13.41 5.82 -5.64
C ARG A 17 -14.45 4.78 -5.25
N TRP A 18 -15.01 4.14 -6.28
CA TRP A 18 -15.87 2.98 -6.08
C TRP A 18 -15.06 1.82 -5.49
N PHE A 19 -15.67 1.10 -4.53
CA PHE A 19 -15.03 0.04 -3.76
C PHE A 19 -13.86 0.51 -2.86
N ALA A 20 -13.75 1.81 -2.60
CA ALA A 20 -12.83 2.36 -1.62
C ALA A 20 -13.02 1.71 -0.24
N VAL A 21 -11.91 1.48 0.44
CA VAL A 21 -11.88 1.02 1.84
C VAL A 21 -11.21 2.10 2.69
N GLY A 22 -12.07 2.91 3.34
CA GLY A 22 -11.65 4.05 4.14
C GLY A 22 -11.09 5.21 3.31
N ASP A 23 -10.55 6.20 4.01
CA ASP A 23 -9.92 7.37 3.41
C ASP A 23 -8.57 7.03 2.75
N VAL A 24 -8.11 7.92 1.88
CA VAL A 24 -6.75 7.87 1.32
C VAL A 24 -5.78 8.37 2.39
N GLU A 25 -4.93 7.49 2.87
CA GLU A 25 -3.95 7.80 3.91
C GLU A 25 -2.70 8.45 3.31
N LEU A 26 -2.18 9.50 3.94
CA LEU A 26 -0.97 10.20 3.49
C LEU A 26 0.21 9.84 4.38
N TYR A 27 1.29 9.36 3.77
CA TYR A 27 2.49 8.92 4.47
C TYR A 27 3.70 9.77 4.11
N GLN A 28 4.37 10.34 5.12
CA GLN A 28 5.69 10.92 4.96
C GLN A 28 6.74 9.80 4.89
N MET A 29 7.54 9.83 3.82
CA MET A 29 8.54 8.81 3.50
C MET A 29 9.96 9.30 3.84
N ARG A 30 10.75 8.44 4.49
CA ARG A 30 12.19 8.66 4.71
C ARG A 30 12.95 7.35 4.51
N PRO A 31 13.84 7.21 3.52
CA PRO A 31 14.10 8.16 2.43
C PRO A 31 12.90 8.31 1.49
N PRO A 32 12.88 9.31 0.59
CA PRO A 32 11.81 9.51 -0.39
C PRO A 32 11.62 8.29 -1.30
N LEU A 33 10.37 7.94 -1.60
CA LEU A 33 10.05 6.86 -2.54
C LEU A 33 9.92 7.45 -3.95
N CYS A 34 10.81 7.06 -4.87
CA CYS A 34 10.83 7.58 -6.25
C CYS A 34 10.86 9.13 -6.32
N GLY A 35 11.51 9.78 -5.35
CA GLY A 35 11.59 11.24 -5.25
C GLY A 35 10.44 11.89 -4.45
N TYR A 36 9.40 11.14 -4.08
CA TYR A 36 8.28 11.63 -3.29
C TYR A 36 8.54 11.52 -1.79
N HIS A 37 8.51 12.66 -1.10
CA HIS A 37 8.57 12.74 0.36
C HIS A 37 7.25 12.43 1.04
N VAL A 38 6.13 12.54 0.32
CA VAL A 38 4.80 12.17 0.76
C VAL A 38 4.18 11.30 -0.33
N ILE A 39 3.56 10.20 0.08
CA ILE A 39 2.78 9.35 -0.82
C ILE A 39 1.35 9.24 -0.29
N ALA A 40 0.42 9.01 -1.20
CA ALA A 40 -0.95 8.65 -0.91
C ALA A 40 -1.08 7.13 -1.00
N ALA A 41 -1.70 6.53 0.02
CA ALA A 41 -2.03 5.12 0.09
C ALA A 41 -3.55 4.98 -0.05
N GLU A 42 -3.96 4.45 -1.19
CA GLU A 42 -5.36 4.23 -1.52
C GLU A 42 -5.66 2.73 -1.38
N ARG A 43 -6.76 2.40 -0.69
CA ARG A 43 -7.20 1.00 -0.55
C ARG A 43 -8.52 0.78 -1.26
N SER A 44 -8.63 -0.36 -1.92
CA SER A 44 -9.88 -0.86 -2.50
C SER A 44 -10.16 -2.29 -2.08
N MET A 45 -11.42 -2.72 -2.15
CA MET A 45 -11.76 -4.12 -1.91
C MET A 45 -11.03 -5.02 -2.90
N TRP A 46 -10.52 -6.14 -2.40
CA TRP A 46 -9.84 -7.13 -3.22
C TRP A 46 -10.43 -8.51 -3.02
N ALA A 47 -10.75 -9.18 -4.12
CA ALA A 47 -11.24 -10.55 -4.08
C ALA A 47 -10.08 -11.49 -3.76
N MET A 48 -10.17 -12.17 -2.61
CA MET A 48 -9.14 -13.11 -2.17
C MET A 48 -8.80 -14.13 -3.25
N ARG A 49 -7.50 -14.37 -3.45
CA ARG A 49 -7.03 -15.46 -4.31
C ARG A 49 -7.52 -16.80 -3.78
N ALA A 50 -7.93 -17.68 -4.68
CA ALA A 50 -8.20 -19.07 -4.34
C ALA A 50 -6.92 -19.70 -3.77
N GLN A 51 -7.03 -20.30 -2.58
CA GLN A 51 -5.90 -20.90 -1.88
C GLN A 51 -5.70 -22.34 -2.36
N ALA A 52 -4.50 -22.66 -2.85
CA ALA A 52 -4.16 -24.02 -3.26
C ALA A 52 -3.76 -24.83 -2.02
N ILE A 53 -4.50 -25.90 -1.74
CA ILE A 53 -4.17 -26.87 -0.70
C ILE A 53 -3.71 -28.16 -1.40
N TYR A 54 -2.44 -28.49 -1.23
CA TYR A 54 -1.84 -29.69 -1.81
C TYR A 54 -2.25 -30.94 -1.02
N PRO A 55 -2.14 -32.16 -1.61
CA PRO A 55 -2.51 -33.41 -0.93
C PRO A 55 -1.73 -33.70 0.36
N ASP A 56 -0.55 -33.10 0.53
CA ASP A 56 0.28 -33.17 1.73
C ASP A 56 -0.12 -32.13 2.81
N GLY A 57 -1.20 -31.37 2.57
CA GLY A 57 -1.69 -30.31 3.44
C GLY A 57 -0.92 -28.99 3.30
N ARG A 58 0.07 -28.90 2.40
CA ARG A 58 0.78 -27.64 2.14
C ARG A 58 -0.15 -26.63 1.50
N ILE A 59 0.00 -25.37 1.91
CA ILE A 59 -0.80 -24.26 1.44
C ILE A 59 0.11 -23.32 0.63
N GLU A 60 -0.27 -23.01 -0.61
CA GLU A 60 0.33 -21.91 -1.38
C GLU A 60 -0.72 -20.84 -1.70
N PRO A 61 -0.41 -19.54 -1.45
CA PRO A 61 0.79 -19.00 -0.77
C PRO A 61 0.80 -19.28 0.75
N PRO A 62 1.97 -19.26 1.42
CA PRO A 62 2.10 -19.59 2.83
C PRO A 62 1.48 -18.54 3.79
N GLU A 63 1.18 -17.34 3.31
CA GLU A 63 0.54 -16.28 4.10
C GLU A 63 -0.82 -15.91 3.50
N PRO A 64 -1.86 -15.69 4.34
CA PRO A 64 -3.13 -15.15 3.86
C PRO A 64 -2.93 -13.72 3.35
N ASP A 65 -3.67 -13.42 2.29
CA ASP A 65 -3.77 -12.08 1.76
C ASP A 65 -4.71 -11.22 2.62
N ASP A 66 -4.45 -9.91 2.67
CA ASP A 66 -5.38 -8.94 3.25
C ASP A 66 -6.61 -8.79 2.33
N PRO A 67 -7.81 -8.48 2.84
CA PRO A 67 -9.01 -8.30 2.03
C PRO A 67 -9.03 -6.98 1.23
N VAL A 68 -7.87 -6.41 0.95
CA VAL A 68 -7.70 -5.11 0.28
C VAL A 68 -6.56 -5.16 -0.74
N SER A 69 -6.70 -4.35 -1.77
CA SER A 69 -5.61 -3.95 -2.65
C SER A 69 -5.14 -2.55 -2.23
N THR A 70 -3.83 -2.35 -2.15
CA THR A 70 -3.23 -1.04 -1.83
C THR A 70 -2.49 -0.50 -3.03
N ASP A 71 -2.85 0.71 -3.45
CA ASP A 71 -2.13 1.48 -4.46
C ASP A 71 -1.43 2.68 -3.82
N PHE A 72 -0.18 2.92 -4.22
CA PHE A 72 0.59 4.09 -3.81
C PHE A 72 0.71 5.10 -4.96
N TYR A 73 0.55 6.38 -4.63
CA TYR A 73 0.67 7.49 -5.55
C TYR A 73 1.56 8.58 -4.98
N GLY A 74 2.28 9.30 -5.84
CA GLY A 74 3.09 10.43 -5.42
C GLY A 74 2.22 11.62 -5.02
N VAL A 75 2.61 12.36 -4.00
CA VAL A 75 1.97 13.63 -3.65
C VAL A 75 2.93 14.77 -3.93
N ALA A 76 2.51 15.73 -4.74
CA ALA A 76 3.31 16.86 -5.17
C ALA A 76 2.50 18.17 -5.19
N GLY A 77 3.22 19.29 -5.27
CA GLY A 77 2.65 20.63 -5.32
C GLY A 77 2.16 21.15 -3.96
N GLU A 78 1.88 22.45 -3.90
CA GLU A 78 1.48 23.14 -2.67
C GLU A 78 0.07 22.74 -2.18
N GLY A 79 -0.73 22.10 -3.05
CA GLY A 79 -2.11 21.69 -2.77
C GLY A 79 -2.30 20.23 -2.33
N LEU A 80 -1.22 19.47 -2.07
CA LEU A 80 -1.27 18.01 -1.86
C LEU A 80 -1.92 17.29 -3.06
N ASP A 81 -1.52 17.67 -4.27
CA ASP A 81 -2.06 17.03 -5.47
C ASP A 81 -1.53 15.59 -5.56
N ILE A 82 -2.45 14.64 -5.68
CA ILE A 82 -2.13 13.22 -5.75
C ILE A 82 -1.95 12.86 -7.23
N ASP A 83 -0.71 12.62 -7.63
CA ASP A 83 -0.36 12.18 -8.98
C ASP A 83 -0.80 10.72 -9.18
N ARG A 84 -2.01 10.56 -9.73
CA ARG A 84 -2.60 9.25 -10.06
C ARG A 84 -2.19 8.72 -11.43
N SER A 85 -1.30 9.40 -12.15
CA SER A 85 -0.87 8.97 -13.50
C SER A 85 -0.03 7.69 -13.46
N VAL A 86 0.71 7.46 -12.38
CA VAL A 86 1.61 6.31 -12.21
C VAL A 86 1.51 5.76 -10.79
N LYS A 87 1.31 4.44 -10.68
CA LYS A 87 1.41 3.72 -9.41
C LYS A 87 2.87 3.61 -8.98
N LEU A 88 3.16 3.96 -7.74
CA LEU A 88 4.49 3.81 -7.16
C LEU A 88 4.80 2.35 -6.80
N PRO A 89 6.09 1.99 -6.69
CA PRO A 89 6.51 0.67 -6.21
C PRO A 89 5.88 0.32 -4.86
N GLY A 90 5.63 -0.97 -4.63
CA GLY A 90 5.00 -1.47 -3.41
C GLY A 90 3.47 -1.53 -3.48
N SER A 91 2.84 -0.91 -4.49
CA SER A 91 1.42 -1.12 -4.77
C SER A 91 1.17 -2.62 -4.99
N ALA A 92 0.21 -3.19 -4.26
CA ALA A 92 0.00 -4.63 -4.22
C ALA A 92 -1.43 -5.02 -3.85
N ASP A 93 -1.93 -5.98 -4.62
CA ASP A 93 -3.15 -6.73 -4.34
C ASP A 93 -2.97 -7.66 -3.14
N GLY A 94 -4.02 -7.79 -2.31
CA GLY A 94 -4.00 -8.68 -1.15
C GLY A 94 -3.06 -8.22 -0.04
N ARG A 95 -2.72 -6.92 0.00
CA ARG A 95 -1.78 -6.34 0.95
C ARG A 95 -2.34 -5.06 1.52
N ASN A 96 -2.40 -4.98 2.85
CA ASN A 96 -2.64 -3.71 3.53
C ASN A 96 -1.42 -2.79 3.40
N VAL A 97 -1.59 -1.50 3.74
CA VAL A 97 -0.56 -0.47 3.60
C VAL A 97 0.76 -0.86 4.27
N ALA A 98 0.71 -1.38 5.49
CA ALA A 98 1.91 -1.76 6.23
C ALA A 98 2.68 -2.91 5.56
N ARG A 99 1.98 -3.95 5.09
CA ARG A 99 2.62 -5.08 4.39
C ARG A 99 3.11 -4.70 3.00
N ALA A 100 2.36 -3.85 2.29
CA ALA A 100 2.75 -3.31 1.00
C ALA A 100 4.04 -2.48 1.11
N LEU A 101 4.13 -1.56 2.08
CA LEU A 101 5.34 -0.79 2.37
C LEU A 101 6.50 -1.65 2.88
N ALA A 102 6.23 -2.65 3.73
CA ALA A 102 7.23 -3.58 4.19
C ALA A 102 7.89 -4.35 3.04
N SER A 103 7.11 -4.71 1.99
CA SER A 103 7.62 -5.43 0.82
C SER A 103 8.70 -4.67 0.04
N ILE A 104 8.70 -3.33 0.15
CA ILE A 104 9.70 -2.44 -0.45
C ILE A 104 10.66 -1.83 0.57
N GLY A 105 10.70 -2.37 1.79
CA GLY A 105 11.71 -2.03 2.81
C GLY A 105 11.36 -0.84 3.70
N TYR A 106 10.10 -0.45 3.82
CA TYR A 106 9.65 0.60 4.74
C TYR A 106 8.91 0.04 5.95
N THR A 107 9.17 0.60 7.13
CA THR A 107 8.38 0.35 8.34
C THR A 107 7.39 1.48 8.57
N VAL A 108 6.15 1.15 8.92
CA VAL A 108 5.11 2.13 9.28
C VAL A 108 5.20 2.51 10.76
N TYR A 109 5.07 3.80 11.08
CA TYR A 109 5.05 4.38 12.44
C TYR A 109 3.90 5.34 12.65
#